data_AF-A0A1I4YVR5-F1
#
_entry.id   AF-A0A1I4YVR5-F1
#
_cell.length_a   1.000
_cell.length_b   1.000
_cell.length_c   1.000
_cell.angle_alpha   90.00
_cell.angle_beta   90.00
_cell.angle_gamma   90.00
#
_symmetry.space_group_name_H-M   'P 1'
#
loop_
_entity.id
_entity.type
_entity.pdbx_description
1 polymer ?
#
loop_
_entity_poly.entity_id
_entity_poly.type
_entity_poly.pdbx_seq_one_letter_code
_entity_poly.pdbx_strand_id
1 'polypeptide(L)' 'MVTQAPETRIVDAYRVACDGGEGALGHPRVWLQIPQDKGYVECPYCDAKLVHRDFEGKV' A
#
# COMPACT_ATOMS: atom_id res chain seq x y z
N MET A 1 22.46 -1.14 8.32
CA MET A 1 21.23 -0.40 7.99
C MET A 1 20.04 -1.30 8.28
N VAL A 2 19.11 -0.89 9.12
CA VAL A 2 17.84 -1.61 9.35
C VAL A 2 16.87 -1.15 8.27
N THR A 3 16.60 -2.02 7.30
CA THR A 3 15.52 -1.81 6.33
C THR A 3 14.23 -1.80 7.14
N GLN A 4 13.61 -0.63 7.29
CA GLN A 4 12.32 -0.53 7.98
C GLN A 4 11.35 -1.43 7.22
N ALA A 5 10.68 -2.33 7.96
CA ALA A 5 9.75 -3.26 7.35
C ALA A 5 8.69 -2.46 6.59
N PRO A 6 8.29 -2.90 5.38
CA PRO A 6 7.31 -2.17 4.57
C PRO A 6 6.02 -2.02 5.38
N GLU A 7 5.55 -0.77 5.52
CA GLU A 7 4.28 -0.47 6.18
C GLU A 7 3.16 -1.22 5.43
N THR A 8 2.64 -2.29 6.03
CA THR A 8 1.56 -3.07 5.43
C THR A 8 0.23 -2.49 5.90
N ARG A 9 -0.56 -2.00 4.95
CA ARG A 9 -1.88 -1.40 5.21
C ARG A 9 -2.96 -2.25 4.56
N ILE A 10 -3.93 -2.67 5.37
CA ILE A 10 -5.09 -3.41 4.88
C ILE A 10 -6.14 -2.42 4.40
N VAL A 11 -6.67 -2.65 3.21
CA VAL A 11 -7.70 -1.81 2.60
C VAL A 11 -8.92 -2.64 2.18
N ASP A 12 -10.09 -2.02 2.20
CA ASP A 12 -11.35 -2.66 1.79
C ASP A 12 -11.69 -2.46 0.31
N ALA A 13 -10.94 -1.62 -0.41
CA ALA A 13 -11.18 -1.29 -1.81
C ALA A 13 -10.03 -1.73 -2.69
N TYR A 14 -10.35 -2.24 -3.88
CA TYR A 14 -9.33 -2.55 -4.89
C TYR A 14 -8.68 -1.30 -5.47
N ARG A 15 -9.32 -0.14 -5.37
CA ARG A 15 -8.74 1.14 -5.78
C ARG A 15 -8.48 1.99 -4.55
N VAL A 16 -7.21 2.27 -4.29
CA VAL A 16 -6.75 2.93 -3.07
C VAL A 16 -6.11 4.27 -3.41
N ALA A 17 -6.51 5.32 -2.70
CA ALA A 17 -5.76 6.56 -2.70
C ALA A 17 -4.61 6.43 -1.69
N CYS A 18 -3.38 6.59 -2.16
CA CYS A 18 -2.21 6.69 -1.33
C CYS A 18 -1.72 8.14 -1.35
N ASP A 19 -1.75 8.79 -0.19
CA ASP A 19 -1.30 10.18 0.00
C ASP A 19 0.07 10.23 0.73
N GLY A 20 0.83 9.13 0.72
CA GLY A 20 2.20 9.08 1.26
C GLY A 20 2.35 9.07 2.79
N GLY A 21 1.26 9.16 3.56
CA GLY A 21 1.30 9.18 5.03
C GLY A 21 1.70 10.55 5.62
N GLU A 22 1.44 10.75 6.91
CA GLU A 22 1.79 11.98 7.64
C GLU A 22 3.33 12.13 7.74
N GLY A 23 3.94 12.85 6.80
CA GLY A 23 5.36 13.18 6.86
C GLY A 23 5.80 14.12 5.74
N ALA A 24 6.88 14.86 5.97
CA ALA A 24 7.47 15.81 5.00
C ALA A 24 8.02 15.13 3.72
N LEU A 25 8.05 13.81 3.68
CA LEU A 25 8.42 12.98 2.51
C LEU A 25 7.21 12.33 1.82
N GLY A 26 5.99 12.69 2.22
CA GLY A 26 4.77 12.23 1.56
C GLY A 26 4.69 12.71 0.11
N HIS A 27 4.32 11.81 -0.80
CA HIS A 27 4.06 12.13 -2.21
C HIS A 27 2.63 12.65 -2.40
N PRO A 28 2.33 13.34 -3.51
CA PRO A 28 0.96 13.73 -3.85
C PRO A 28 0.02 12.53 -3.89
N ARG A 29 -1.28 12.75 -3.68
CA ARG A 29 -2.30 11.71 -3.82
C ARG A 29 -2.15 10.97 -5.16
N VAL A 30 -1.84 9.69 -5.08
CA VAL A 30 -1.87 8.79 -6.23
C VAL A 30 -2.95 7.72 -6.02
N TRP A 31 -3.52 7.24 -7.11
CA TRP A 31 -4.46 6.15 -7.09
C TRP A 31 -3.77 4.88 -7.52
N LEU A 32 -3.74 3.89 -6.64
CA LEU A 32 -3.19 2.57 -6.90
C LEU A 32 -4.34 1.59 -7.07
N GLN A 33 -4.18 0.70 -8.05
CA GLN A 33 -5.12 -0.39 -8.31
C GLN A 33 -4.49 -1.68 -7.78
N ILE A 34 -5.17 -2.32 -6.84
CA ILE A 34 -4.83 -3.65 -6.36
C ILE A 34 -5.32 -4.67 -7.39
N PRO A 35 -4.41 -5.48 -7.98
CA PRO A 35 -4.80 -6.58 -8.84
C PRO A 35 -5.48 -7.68 -8.02
N GLN A 36 -6.64 -8.16 -8.49
CA GLN A 36 -7.40 -9.23 -7.86
C GLN A 36 -6.67 -10.57 -7.82
N ASP A 37 -5.69 -10.78 -8.71
CA ASP A 37 -4.89 -12.01 -8.76
C ASP A 37 -3.83 -12.05 -7.64
N LYS A 38 -3.18 -10.91 -7.39
CA LYS A 38 -2.12 -10.78 -6.36
C LYS A 38 -2.68 -10.46 -4.98
N GLY A 39 -3.76 -9.66 -4.91
CA GLY A 39 -4.36 -9.21 -3.66
C GLY A 39 -3.65 -8.04 -2.97
N TYR A 40 -2.55 -7.54 -3.53
CA TYR A 40 -1.81 -6.40 -3.00
C TYR A 40 -1.16 -5.54 -4.08
N VAL A 41 -0.89 -4.28 -3.73
CA VAL A 41 -0.10 -3.33 -4.53
C VAL A 41 0.88 -2.59 -3.63
N GLU A 42 2.05 -2.26 -4.14
CA GLU A 42 3.07 -1.52 -3.42
C GLU A 42 3.12 -0.10 -3.95
N CYS A 43 3.14 0.89 -3.05
CA CYS A 43 3.29 2.27 -3.46
C CYS A 43 4.77 2.56 -3.77
N PRO A 44 5.12 3.06 -4.97
CA PRO A 44 6.51 3.27 -5.39
C PRO A 44 7.22 4.44 -4.69
N TYR A 45 6.54 5.12 -3.77
CA TYR A 45 7.03 6.34 -3.11
C TYR A 45 7.22 6.16 -1.60
N CYS A 46 6.25 5.54 -0.93
CA CYS A 46 6.27 5.33 0.52
C CYS A 46 6.55 3.87 0.90
N ASP A 47 6.84 3.01 -0.08
CA ASP A 47 7.07 1.57 0.10
C ASP A 47 5.97 0.86 0.92
N ALA A 48 4.79 1.49 0.99
CA ALA A 48 3.65 0.95 1.71
C ALA A 48 3.03 -0.18 0.89
N LYS A 49 2.91 -1.37 1.49
CA LYS A 49 2.26 -2.53 0.90
C LYS A 49 0.77 -2.47 1.24
N LEU A 50 -0.05 -2.15 0.25
CA LEU A 50 -1.50 -2.06 0.37
C LEU A 50 -2.09 -3.43 0.02
N VAL A 51 -2.64 -4.12 1.00
CA VAL A 51 -3.22 -5.46 0.85
C VAL A 51 -4.73 -5.35 0.95
N HIS A 52 -5.46 -5.98 0.03
CA HIS A 52 -6.91 -6.03 0.11
C HIS A 52 -7.33 -6.95 1.25
N ARG A 53 -8.37 -6.59 2.01
CA ARG A 53 -8.87 -7.38 3.16
C ARG A 53 -9.16 -8.84 2.81
N ASP A 54 -9.61 -9.12 1.59
CA ASP A 54 -9.86 -10.49 1.09
C ASP A 54 -8.59 -11.38 0.99
N PHE A 55 -7.43 -10.73 0.91
CA PHE A 55 -6.10 -11.35 0.82
C PHE A 55 -5.27 -11.17 2.10
N GLU A 56 -5.87 -10.65 3.17
CA GLU A 56 -5.25 -10.56 4.49
C GLU A 56 -4.84 -11.97 4.97
N GLY A 57 -3.54 -12.18 5.20
CA GLY A 57 -2.98 -13.46 5.65
C GLY A 57 -2.68 -14.50 4.55
N LYS A 58 -2.94 -14.20 3.29
CA LYS A 58 -2.55 -15.06 2.14
C LYS A 58 -1.22 -14.64 1.48
N VAL A 59 -0.60 -13.56 1.96
CA VAL A 59 0.50 -12.83 1.29
C VAL A 59 1.73 -12.63 2.17
#